data_AF-A0AAU3UPR0-F1
#
_entry.id   AF-A0AAU3UPR0-F1
#
_cell.length_a   1.000
_cell.length_b   1.000
_cell.length_c   1.000
_cell.angle_alpha   90.00
_cell.angle_beta   90.00
_cell.angle_gamma   90.00
#
_symmetry.space_group_name_H-M   'P 1'
#
loop_
_entity.id
_entity.type
_entity.pdbx_description
1 polymer ?
#
loop_
_entity_poly.entity_id
_entity_poly.type
_entity_poly.pdbx_seq_one_letter_code
_entity_poly.pdbx_strand_id
1 'polypeptide(L)'
;MDTSKEAIVAWCQQYLADLLEVPATSIDPTADFDRLGVDSALAVALLIEVEERYGVDLSPEDLYDNPTLEAVAAYLHEHLPRNVA
;
A
#
# COMPACT_ATOMS: atom_id res chain seq x y z
N MET A 1 11.70 -8.76 -7.34
CA MET A 1 10.78 -7.98 -6.50
C MET A 1 10.19 -8.93 -5.49
N ASP A 2 10.36 -8.65 -4.21
CA ASP A 2 9.71 -9.41 -3.15
C ASP A 2 8.21 -9.10 -3.15
N THR A 3 7.41 -10.12 -3.40
CA THR A 3 5.94 -10.05 -3.45
C THR A 3 5.28 -10.57 -2.17
N SER A 4 6.09 -10.84 -1.14
CA SER A 4 5.60 -11.22 0.19
C SER A 4 4.83 -10.05 0.82
N LYS A 5 3.76 -10.36 1.56
CA LYS A 5 2.96 -9.36 2.30
C LYS A 5 3.84 -8.38 3.10
N GLU A 6 4.82 -8.89 3.84
CA GLU A 6 5.73 -8.07 4.65
C GLU A 6 6.57 -7.09 3.82
N ALA A 7 7.02 -7.50 2.63
CA ALA A 7 7.79 -6.65 1.73
C ALA A 7 6.92 -5.55 1.11
N ILE A 8 5.67 -5.88 0.75
CA ILE A 8 4.69 -4.92 0.24
C ILE A 8 4.35 -3.89 1.32
N VAL A 9 4.05 -4.34 2.55
CA VAL A 9 3.81 -3.43 3.68
C VAL A 9 4.99 -2.51 3.88
N ALA A 10 6.21 -3.06 4.02
CA ALA A 10 7.40 -2.26 4.24
C ALA A 10 7.62 -1.21 3.14
N TRP A 11 7.38 -1.58 1.88
CA TRP A 11 7.49 -0.66 0.77
C TRP A 11 6.42 0.45 0.82
N CYS A 12 5.14 0.11 0.96
CA CYS A 12 4.04 1.08 1.09
C CYS A 12 4.28 2.04 2.27
N GLN A 13 4.81 1.50 3.37
CA GLN A 13 5.11 2.23 4.59
C GLN A 13 6.25 3.23 4.37
N GLN A 14 7.31 2.85 3.63
CA GLN A 14 8.37 3.77 3.21
C GLN A 14 7.86 4.85 2.26
N TYR A 15 7.00 4.48 1.30
CA TYR A 15 6.45 5.41 0.32
C TYR A 15 5.59 6.49 0.98
N LEU A 16 4.67 6.10 1.87
CA LEU A 16 3.86 7.05 2.62
C LEU A 16 4.71 7.92 3.57
N ALA A 17 5.74 7.35 4.18
CA ALA A 17 6.65 8.08 5.05
C ALA A 17 7.40 9.20 4.30
N ASP A 18 7.84 8.92 3.07
CA ASP A 18 8.48 9.91 2.19
C ASP A 18 7.50 11.03 1.81
N LEU A 19 6.27 10.68 1.43
CA LEU A 19 5.22 11.66 1.09
C LEU A 19 4.80 12.54 2.27
N LEU A 20 4.74 11.98 3.47
CA LEU A 20 4.35 12.68 4.69
C LEU A 20 5.53 13.38 5.40
N GLU A 21 6.76 13.22 4.87
CA GLU A 21 8.01 13.71 5.49
C GLU A 21 8.18 13.25 6.95
N VAL A 22 7.81 12.01 7.25
CA VAL A 22 7.92 11.38 8.57
C VAL A 22 8.80 10.12 8.51
N PRO A 23 9.35 9.64 9.64
CA PRO A 23 10.04 8.36 9.64
C PRO A 23 9.04 7.22 9.42
N ALA A 24 9.41 6.24 8.59
CA ALA A 24 8.55 5.09 8.29
C ALA A 24 8.19 4.25 9.53
N THR A 25 9.02 4.25 10.57
CA THR A 25 8.68 3.62 11.86
C THR A 25 7.51 4.29 12.58
N SER A 26 7.12 5.50 12.17
CA SER A 26 5.95 6.21 12.70
C SER A 26 4.66 5.88 11.93
N ILE A 27 4.75 5.25 10.76
CA ILE A 27 3.60 4.78 10.01
C ILE A 27 3.22 3.41 10.56
N ASP A 28 2.10 3.33 11.26
CA ASP A 28 1.59 2.06 11.76
C ASP A 28 0.83 1.33 10.64
N PRO A 29 1.27 0.14 10.21
CA PRO A 29 0.65 -0.55 9.07
C PRO A 29 -0.73 -1.13 9.37
N THR A 30 -1.13 -1.19 10.65
CA THR A 30 -2.44 -1.67 11.11
C THR A 30 -3.42 -0.53 11.38
N ALA A 31 -2.95 0.72 11.36
CA ALA A 31 -3.79 1.89 11.49
C ALA A 31 -4.51 2.21 10.18
N ASP A 32 -5.72 2.75 10.32
CA ASP A 32 -6.48 3.22 9.17
C ASP A 32 -5.78 4.40 8.49
N PHE A 33 -5.89 4.47 7.16
CA PHE A 33 -5.34 5.57 6.35
C PHE A 33 -5.75 6.95 6.87
N ASP A 34 -7.01 7.12 7.28
CA ASP A 34 -7.52 8.36 7.88
C ASP A 34 -6.74 8.74 9.16
N ARG A 35 -6.41 7.76 10.02
CA ARG A 35 -5.65 7.97 11.25
C ARG A 35 -4.18 8.29 11.00
N LEU A 36 -3.65 7.83 9.86
CA LEU A 36 -2.29 8.13 9.42
C LEU A 36 -2.18 9.50 8.72
N GLY A 37 -3.31 10.20 8.51
CA GLY A 37 -3.34 11.45 7.75
C GLY A 37 -3.19 11.23 6.24
N VAL A 38 -3.54 10.04 5.75
CA VAL A 38 -3.55 9.72 4.33
C VAL A 38 -4.88 10.18 3.73
N ASP A 39 -4.86 11.36 3.14
CA ASP A 39 -6.00 11.89 2.38
C ASP A 39 -6.21 11.13 1.06
N SER A 40 -7.38 11.31 0.42
CA SER A 40 -7.69 10.67 -0.87
C SER A 40 -6.63 10.90 -1.96
N ALA A 41 -5.94 12.03 -1.96
CA ALA A 41 -4.87 12.29 -2.92
C ALA A 41 -3.64 11.39 -2.69
N LEU A 42 -3.23 11.22 -1.42
CA LEU A 42 -2.11 10.33 -1.05
C LEU A 42 -2.47 8.87 -1.28
N ALA A 43 -3.72 8.49 -0.99
CA ALA A 43 -4.27 7.17 -1.27
C ALA A 43 -4.18 6.84 -2.78
N VAL A 44 -4.62 7.75 -3.64
CA VAL A 44 -4.53 7.57 -5.10
C VAL A 44 -3.08 7.53 -5.59
N ALA A 45 -2.19 8.36 -5.02
CA ALA A 45 -0.77 8.32 -5.38
C ALA A 45 -0.12 6.97 -5.01
N LEU A 46 -0.45 6.42 -3.83
CA LEU A 46 -0.03 5.09 -3.42
C LEU A 46 -0.55 4.02 -4.38
N LEU A 47 -1.82 4.09 -4.79
CA LEU A 47 -2.40 3.15 -5.76
C LEU A 47 -1.60 3.10 -7.05
N ILE A 48 -1.39 4.26 -7.68
CA ILE A 48 -0.69 4.36 -8.95
C ILE A 48 0.71 3.72 -8.85
N GLU A 49 1.46 4.05 -7.79
CA GLU A 49 2.81 3.49 -7.60
C GLU A 49 2.80 1.99 -7.28
N VAL A 50 1.78 1.50 -6.58
CA VAL A 50 1.58 0.05 -6.36
C VAL A 50 1.28 -0.64 -7.68
N GLU A 51 0.35 -0.12 -8.47
CA GLU A 51 -0.07 -0.67 -9.77
C GLU A 51 1.13 -0.73 -10.73
N GLU A 52 1.89 0.36 -10.84
CA GLU A 52 3.10 0.41 -11.68
C GLU A 52 4.19 -0.53 -11.19
N ARG A 53 4.39 -0.65 -9.87
CA ARG A 53 5.44 -1.50 -9.29
C ARG A 53 5.10 -2.99 -9.39
N TYR A 54 3.86 -3.37 -9.12
CA TYR A 54 3.45 -4.75 -8.95
C TYR A 54 2.68 -5.30 -10.16
N GLY A 55 2.32 -4.46 -11.13
CA GLY A 55 1.57 -4.87 -12.32
C GLY A 55 0.16 -5.35 -11.99
N VAL A 56 -0.47 -4.73 -11.00
CA VAL A 56 -1.84 -4.99 -10.56
C VAL A 56 -2.76 -3.84 -10.99
N ASP A 57 -4.05 -4.09 -10.95
CA ASP A 57 -5.09 -3.07 -11.12
C ASP A 57 -5.77 -2.91 -9.75
N LEU A 58 -5.66 -1.73 -9.15
CA LEU A 58 -6.25 -1.41 -7.85
C LEU A 58 -7.20 -0.23 -8.00
N SER A 59 -8.43 -0.43 -7.57
CA SER A 59 -9.42 0.62 -7.56
C SER A 59 -9.48 1.33 -6.21
N PRO A 60 -9.91 2.60 -6.14
CA PRO A 60 -10.10 3.30 -4.88
C PRO A 60 -11.05 2.58 -3.92
N GLU A 61 -12.03 1.85 -4.45
CA GLU A 61 -12.93 0.98 -3.67
C GLU A 61 -12.17 -0.10 -2.88
N ASP A 62 -11.09 -0.66 -3.44
CA ASP A 62 -10.26 -1.65 -2.75
C ASP A 62 -9.59 -1.05 -1.51
N LEU A 63 -9.15 0.21 -1.57
CA LEU A 63 -8.61 0.92 -0.39
C LEU A 63 -9.69 1.23 0.65
N TYR A 64 -10.93 1.49 0.23
CA TYR A 64 -12.05 1.70 1.15
C TYR A 64 -12.43 0.41 1.88
N ASP A 65 -12.43 -0.74 1.18
CA ASP A 65 -12.67 -2.06 1.79
C ASP A 65 -11.47 -2.52 2.64
N ASN A 66 -10.26 -2.07 2.29
CA ASN A 66 -9.01 -2.39 2.97
C ASN A 66 -8.34 -1.12 3.54
N PRO A 67 -8.88 -0.51 4.62
CA PRO A 67 -8.46 0.82 5.06
C PRO A 67 -7.07 0.88 5.73
N THR A 68 -6.28 -0.20 5.69
CA THR A 68 -4.96 -0.29 6.32
C THR A 68 -3.90 -0.78 5.33
N LEU A 69 -2.63 -0.41 5.54
CA LEU A 69 -1.54 -0.91 4.70
C LEU A 69 -1.47 -2.44 4.71
N GLU A 70 -1.70 -3.05 5.87
CA GLU A 70 -1.64 -4.50 6.01
C GLU A 70 -2.73 -5.21 5.20
N ALA A 71 -3.95 -4.65 5.17
CA ALA A 71 -5.06 -5.20 4.39
C ALA A 71 -4.80 -5.05 2.87
N VAL A 72 -4.31 -3.88 2.43
CA VAL A 72 -3.93 -3.66 1.03
C VAL A 72 -2.81 -4.62 0.60
N ALA A 73 -1.78 -4.80 1.44
CA ALA A 73 -0.70 -5.73 1.14
C ALA A 73 -1.18 -7.19 1.08
N ALA A 74 -2.16 -7.57 1.91
CA ALA A 74 -2.78 -8.90 1.84
C ALA A 74 -3.59 -9.07 0.54
N TYR A 75 -4.38 -8.07 0.18
CA TYR A 75 -5.15 -8.05 -1.07
C TYR A 75 -4.23 -8.16 -2.29
N LEU A 76 -3.15 -7.39 -2.32
CA LEU A 76 -2.11 -7.45 -3.33
C LEU A 76 -1.46 -8.82 -3.42
N HIS A 77 -1.07 -9.40 -2.28
CA HIS A 77 -0.45 -10.72 -2.26
C HIS A 77 -1.36 -11.80 -2.86
N GLU A 78 -2.68 -11.67 -2.70
CA GLU A 78 -3.66 -12.60 -3.24
C GLU A 78 -3.94 -12.38 -4.74
N HIS A 79 -3.94 -11.13 -5.20
CA HIS A 79 -4.27 -10.73 -6.58
C HIS A 79 -3.06 -10.59 -7.51
N LEU A 80 -1.85 -10.59 -6.95
CA LEU A 80 -0.62 -10.59 -7.73
C LEU A 80 -0.62 -11.78 -8.70
N PRO A 81 -0.43 -11.56 -10.01
CA PRO A 81 -0.37 -12.65 -10.96
C PRO A 81 0.75 -13.60 -10.51
N ARG A 82 0.40 -14.87 -10.31
CA ARG A 82 1.32 -15.94 -9.86
C ARG A 82 2.40 -16.28 -10.91
N ASN A 83 2.68 -15.35 -11.82
CA ASN A 83 3.54 -15.47 -12.98
C ASN A 83 4.45 -14.25 -13.08
N VAL A 84 5.42 -14.18 -12.17
CA VAL A 84 6.71 -13.56 -12.48
C VAL A 84 7.67 -14.71 -12.73
N ALA A 85 7.79 -15.09 -14.00
CA ALA A 85 8.80 -16.01 -14.51
C ALA A 85 10.19 -15.33 -14.54
#